data_AF-B5JRK7-F1
#
_entry.id   AF-B5JRK7-F1
#
_cell.length_a   1.000
_cell.length_b   1.000
_cell.length_c   1.000
_cell.angle_alpha   90.00
_cell.angle_beta   90.00
_cell.angle_gamma   90.00
#
_symmetry.space_group_name_H-M   'P 1'
#
loop_
_entity.id
_entity.type
_entity.pdbx_description
1 polymer ?
#
loop_
_entity_poly.entity_id
_entity_poly.type
_entity_poly.pdbx_seq_one_letter_code
_entity_poly.pdbx_strand_id
1 'polypeptide(L)'
;MKISRTVVLLFELFVLANLLLFGFLSAAWMTHDFIAVKLTTTGWWLMAAERFTFNTLLSAILAFIVWLVNRKVFVWLEFPNKNLPSRTAYITFISLVIASAIGAIYFGYFKPYM
;
A
#
# COMPACT_ATOMS: atom_id res chain seq x y z
N MET A 1 17.22 -23.79 -12.01
CA MET A 1 16.19 -23.67 -10.95
C MET A 1 16.54 -22.68 -9.83
N LYS A 2 17.79 -22.55 -9.35
CA LYS A 2 18.11 -21.60 -8.26
C LYS A 2 18.03 -20.12 -8.66
N ILE A 3 18.52 -19.77 -9.86
CA ILE A 3 18.58 -18.39 -10.36
C ILE A 3 17.16 -17.78 -10.52
N SER A 4 16.20 -18.53 -11.05
CA SER A 4 14.81 -18.08 -11.21
C SER A 4 14.14 -17.76 -9.88
N ARG A 5 14.45 -18.50 -8.80
CA ARG A 5 13.96 -18.21 -7.45
C ARG A 5 14.55 -16.91 -6.89
N THR A 6 15.84 -16.66 -7.12
CA THR A 6 16.51 -15.43 -6.70
C THR A 6 15.95 -14.20 -7.42
N VAL A 7 15.66 -14.32 -8.72
CA VAL A 7 15.05 -13.23 -9.50
C VAL A 7 13.63 -12.92 -9.00
N VAL A 8 12.83 -13.94 -8.68
CA VAL A 8 11.49 -13.75 -8.10
C VAL A 8 11.57 -13.07 -6.74
N LEU A 9 12.50 -13.49 -5.88
CA LEU A 9 12.73 -12.86 -4.56
C LEU A 9 13.13 -11.39 -4.69
N LEU A 10 14.01 -11.06 -5.63
CA LEU A 10 14.42 -9.68 -5.91
C LEU A 10 13.26 -8.85 -6.44
N PHE A 11 12.41 -9.44 -7.28
CA PHE A 11 11.23 -8.76 -7.81
C PHE A 11 10.18 -8.53 -6.71
N GLU A 12 9.91 -9.51 -5.86
CA GLU A 12 9.04 -9.36 -4.69
C GLU A 12 9.59 -8.31 -3.71
N LEU A 13 10.90 -8.31 -3.43
CA LEU A 13 11.56 -7.29 -2.61
C LEU A 13 11.45 -5.88 -3.21
N PHE A 14 11.64 -5.76 -4.52
CA PHE A 14 11.50 -4.48 -5.21
C PHE A 14 10.05 -3.97 -5.16
N VAL A 15 9.07 -4.84 -5.37
CA VAL A 15 7.65 -4.52 -5.22
C VAL A 15 7.35 -4.12 -3.76
N LEU A 16 7.85 -4.87 -2.78
CA LEU A 16 7.67 -4.58 -1.36
C LEU A 16 8.30 -3.23 -0.96
N ALA A 17 9.49 -2.91 -1.48
CA ALA A 17 10.17 -1.65 -1.23
C ALA A 17 9.40 -0.45 -1.83
N ASN A 18 8.84 -0.60 -3.04
CA ASN A 18 8.00 0.43 -3.65
C ASN A 18 6.68 0.60 -2.89
N LEU A 19 6.10 -0.48 -2.36
CA LEU A 19 4.88 -0.43 -1.54
C LEU A 19 5.13 0.24 -0.19
N LEU A 20 6.29 -0.02 0.44
CA LEU A 20 6.72 0.68 1.66
C LEU A 20 6.97 2.16 1.38
N LEU A 21 7.58 2.51 0.24
CA LEU A 21 7.77 3.89 -0.19
C LEU A 21 6.43 4.59 -0.42
N PHE A 22 5.48 3.92 -1.08
CA PHE A 22 4.13 4.46 -1.28
C PHE A 22 3.40 4.63 0.06
N GLY A 23 3.47 3.65 0.96
CA GLY A 23 2.92 3.76 2.31
C GLY A 23 3.53 4.92 3.09
N PHE A 24 4.86 5.11 2.99
CA PHE A 24 5.57 6.23 3.59
C PHE A 24 5.15 7.58 3.01
N LEU A 25 5.07 7.71 1.68
CA LEU A 25 4.65 8.93 1.01
C LEU A 25 3.19 9.28 1.33
N SER A 26 2.32 8.27 1.38
CA SER A 26 0.92 8.42 1.79
C SER A 26 0.79 8.85 3.26
N ALA A 27 1.61 8.30 4.16
CA ALA A 27 1.64 8.69 5.57
C ALA A 27 2.26 10.09 5.78
N ALA A 28 3.31 10.45 5.04
CA ALA A 28 3.91 11.77 5.07
C ALA A 28 2.95 12.86 4.53
N TRP A 29 2.17 12.54 3.50
CA TRP A 29 1.11 13.40 3.01
C TRP A 29 -0.02 13.58 4.05
N MET A 30 -0.23 12.58 4.91
CA MET A 30 -1.13 12.72 6.05
C MET A 30 -0.60 13.70 7.09
N THR A 31 0.68 13.64 7.48
CA THR A 31 1.21 14.43 8.61
C THR A 31 1.38 15.92 8.35
N HIS A 32 1.75 16.34 7.13
CA HIS A 32 2.17 17.73 6.84
C HIS A 32 1.05 18.71 6.46
N ASP A 33 -0.22 18.39 6.70
CA ASP A 33 -1.31 19.25 6.26
C ASP A 33 -1.65 20.37 7.26
N PHE A 34 -1.28 21.61 6.89
CA PHE A 34 -1.55 22.86 7.61
C PHE A 34 -3.05 23.20 7.70
N ILE A 35 -3.89 22.63 6.82
CA ILE A 35 -5.35 22.91 6.80
C ILE A 35 -6.01 22.35 8.06
N ALA A 36 -5.51 21.23 8.56
CA ALA A 36 -6.09 20.56 9.72
C ALA A 36 -5.89 21.34 11.03
N VAL A 37 -4.89 22.21 11.16
CA VAL A 37 -4.71 23.04 12.37
C VAL A 37 -5.94 23.92 12.67
N LYS A 38 -6.76 24.24 11.66
CA LYS A 38 -7.94 25.10 11.80
C LYS A 38 -9.26 24.35 11.96
N LEU A 39 -9.24 23.03 11.93
CA LEU A 39 -10.46 22.21 11.97
C LEU A 39 -10.84 21.80 13.40
N THR A 40 -12.11 21.49 13.62
CA THR A 40 -12.57 20.88 14.87
C THR A 40 -12.10 19.43 14.96
N THR A 41 -12.11 18.84 16.15
CA THR A 41 -11.74 17.42 16.36
C THR A 41 -12.48 16.46 15.42
N THR A 42 -13.77 16.68 15.18
CA THR A 42 -14.56 15.92 14.20
C THR A 42 -14.07 16.11 12.77
N GLY A 43 -13.62 17.30 12.39
CA GLY A 43 -13.06 17.59 11.06
C GLY A 43 -11.72 16.86 10.80
N TRP A 44 -10.90 16.66 11.83
CA TRP A 44 -9.65 15.90 11.71
C TRP A 44 -9.90 14.42 11.45
N TRP A 45 -10.84 13.83 12.19
CA TRP A 45 -11.25 12.43 11.97
C TRP A 45 -11.90 12.22 10.60
N LEU A 46 -12.69 13.18 10.13
CA LEU A 46 -13.28 13.13 8.80
C LEU A 46 -12.21 13.14 7.69
N MET A 47 -11.23 14.04 7.78
CA MET A 47 -10.11 14.05 6.83
C MET A 47 -9.24 12.79 6.93
N ALA A 48 -9.05 12.23 8.12
CA ALA A 48 -8.35 10.96 8.29
C ALA A 48 -9.09 9.84 7.52
N ALA A 49 -10.42 9.80 7.63
CA ALA A 49 -11.27 8.85 6.93
C ALA A 49 -11.22 9.05 5.40
N GLU A 50 -11.34 10.27 4.90
CA GLU A 50 -11.23 10.56 3.46
C GLU A 50 -9.90 10.09 2.87
N ARG A 51 -8.80 10.36 3.58
CA ARG A 51 -7.45 9.93 3.16
C ARG A 51 -7.28 8.42 3.24
N PHE A 52 -7.87 7.78 4.24
CA PHE A 52 -7.91 6.32 4.32
C PHE A 52 -8.67 5.73 3.12
N THR A 53 -9.84 6.28 2.78
CA THR A 53 -10.63 5.83 1.63
C THR A 53 -9.86 6.02 0.32
N PHE A 54 -9.22 7.18 0.13
CA PHE A 54 -8.39 7.43 -1.06
C PHE A 54 -7.23 6.44 -1.17
N ASN A 55 -6.47 6.24 -0.09
CA ASN A 55 -5.37 5.27 -0.09
C ASN A 55 -5.86 3.84 -0.30
N THR A 56 -7.03 3.47 0.24
CA THR A 56 -7.61 2.14 0.03
C THR A 56 -7.95 1.92 -1.44
N LEU A 57 -8.50 2.94 -2.10
CA LEU A 57 -8.79 2.90 -3.53
C LEU A 57 -7.50 2.81 -4.36
N LEU A 58 -6.49 3.61 -4.00
CA LEU A 58 -5.16 3.55 -4.61
C LEU A 58 -4.50 2.17 -4.42
N SER A 59 -4.67 1.58 -3.24
CA SER A 59 -4.17 0.24 -2.91
C SER A 59 -4.79 -0.84 -3.78
N ALA A 60 -6.10 -0.72 -4.07
CA ALA A 60 -6.79 -1.63 -4.98
C ALA A 60 -6.22 -1.52 -6.41
N ILE A 61 -5.97 -0.29 -6.88
CA ILE A 61 -5.36 -0.04 -8.21
C ILE A 61 -3.95 -0.64 -8.28
N LEU A 62 -3.12 -0.39 -7.27
CA LEU A 62 -1.75 -0.92 -7.21
C LEU A 62 -1.74 -2.45 -7.14
N ALA A 63 -2.61 -3.05 -6.33
CA ALA A 63 -2.75 -4.51 -6.25
C ALA A 63 -3.19 -5.11 -7.59
N PHE A 64 -4.08 -4.44 -8.32
CA PHE A 64 -4.48 -4.86 -9.66
C PHE A 64 -3.33 -4.80 -10.67
N ILE A 65 -2.51 -3.74 -10.62
CA ILE A 65 -1.30 -3.63 -11.45
C ILE A 65 -0.31 -4.75 -11.11
N VAL A 66 -0.07 -5.01 -9.82
CA VAL A 66 0.79 -6.10 -9.35
C VAL A 66 0.27 -7.44 -9.86
N TRP A 67 -1.04 -7.68 -9.83
CA TRP A 67 -1.64 -8.88 -10.40
C TRP A 67 -1.36 -9.03 -11.90
N LEU A 68 -1.55 -7.96 -12.70
CA LEU A 68 -1.30 -7.99 -14.14
C LEU A 68 0.16 -8.27 -14.48
N VAL A 69 1.08 -7.60 -13.77
CA VAL A 69 2.53 -7.78 -13.96
C VAL A 69 2.93 -9.19 -13.56
N ASN A 70 2.56 -9.63 -12.36
CA ASN A 70 2.89 -10.95 -11.85
C ASN A 70 2.32 -12.05 -12.74
N ARG A 71 1.09 -11.90 -13.25
CA ARG A 71 0.50 -12.88 -14.16
C ARG A 71 1.35 -13.06 -15.42
N LYS A 72 1.83 -11.97 -16.04
CA LYS A 72 2.70 -12.06 -17.23
C LYS A 72 4.06 -12.67 -16.90
N VAL A 73 4.67 -12.25 -15.79
CA VAL A 73 5.99 -12.73 -15.36
C VAL A 73 5.98 -14.21 -14.99
N PHE A 74 4.98 -14.67 -14.23
CA PHE A 74 4.87 -16.08 -13.84
C PHE A 74 4.52 -17.01 -15.00
N VAL A 75 3.74 -16.54 -15.99
CA VAL A 75 3.51 -17.29 -17.25
C VAL A 75 4.82 -17.41 -18.04
N TRP A 76 5.58 -16.33 -18.17
CA TRP A 76 6.87 -16.34 -18.87
C TRP A 76 7.91 -17.25 -18.20
N LEU A 77 7.89 -17.33 -16.86
CA LEU A 77 8.79 -18.18 -16.07
C LEU A 77 8.30 -19.63 -15.89
N GLU A 78 7.20 -20.02 -16.56
CA GLU A 78 6.61 -21.37 -16.51
C GLU A 78 6.36 -21.88 -15.08
N PHE A 79 5.95 -21.00 -14.16
CA PHE A 79 5.69 -21.42 -12.79
C PHE A 79 4.49 -22.37 -12.72
N PRO A 80 4.60 -23.51 -12.02
CA PRO A 80 3.53 -24.52 -11.97
C PRO A 80 2.30 -24.04 -11.18
N ASN A 81 2.47 -23.08 -10.28
CA ASN A 81 1.38 -22.57 -9.44
C ASN A 81 0.72 -21.32 -10.04
N LYS A 82 -0.44 -21.54 -10.68
CA LYS A 82 -1.25 -20.48 -11.32
C LYS A 82 -1.89 -19.49 -10.35
N ASN A 83 -1.92 -19.78 -9.05
CA ASN A 83 -2.57 -18.94 -8.04
C ASN A 83 -1.62 -17.93 -7.37
N LEU A 84 -0.30 -18.02 -7.61
CA LEU A 84 0.70 -17.09 -7.06
C LEU A 84 0.47 -15.61 -7.42
N PRO A 85 0.11 -15.23 -8.66
CA PRO A 85 -0.17 -13.84 -9.00
C PRO A 85 -1.32 -13.25 -8.18
N SER A 86 -2.40 -14.02 -8.00
CA SER A 86 -3.56 -13.57 -7.23
C SER A 86 -3.26 -13.47 -5.73
N ARG A 87 -2.51 -14.43 -5.17
CA ARG A 87 -2.09 -14.37 -3.77
C ARG A 87 -1.16 -13.20 -3.48
N THR A 88 -0.17 -12.96 -4.34
CA THR A 88 0.75 -11.83 -4.20
C THR A 88 0.01 -10.50 -4.28
N ALA A 89 -0.88 -10.32 -5.25
CA ALA A 89 -1.72 -9.12 -5.35
C ALA A 89 -2.62 -8.92 -4.12
N TYR A 90 -3.21 -9.99 -3.60
CA TYR A 90 -4.05 -9.93 -2.40
C TYR A 90 -3.26 -9.56 -1.14
N ILE A 91 -2.08 -10.16 -0.95
CA ILE A 91 -1.17 -9.82 0.15
C ILE A 91 -0.75 -8.35 0.04
N THR A 92 -0.37 -7.90 -1.16
CA THR A 92 -0.04 -6.50 -1.44
C THR A 92 -1.20 -5.57 -1.06
N PHE A 93 -2.42 -5.89 -1.48
CA PHE A 93 -3.61 -5.10 -1.16
C PHE A 93 -3.79 -4.96 0.36
N ILE A 94 -3.80 -6.08 1.08
CA ILE A 94 -3.97 -6.09 2.54
C ILE A 94 -2.86 -5.28 3.22
N SER A 95 -1.60 -5.49 2.83
CA SER A 95 -0.47 -4.78 3.43
C SER A 95 -0.59 -3.26 3.27
N LEU A 96 -1.02 -2.80 2.09
CA LEU A 96 -1.24 -1.36 1.86
C LEU A 96 -2.43 -0.80 2.64
N VAL A 97 -3.54 -1.54 2.73
CA VAL A 97 -4.71 -1.14 3.52
C VAL A 97 -4.34 -1.03 5.01
N ILE A 98 -3.59 -2.01 5.53
CA ILE A 98 -3.10 -1.97 6.92
C ILE A 98 -2.17 -0.77 7.14
N ALA A 99 -1.23 -0.52 6.23
CA ALA A 99 -0.34 0.63 6.32
C ALA A 99 -1.13 1.96 6.30
N SER A 100 -2.14 2.06 5.43
CA SER A 100 -3.02 3.22 5.39
C SER A 100 -3.86 3.39 6.66
N ALA A 101 -4.34 2.30 7.25
CA ALA A 101 -5.09 2.33 8.50
C ALA A 101 -4.20 2.85 9.64
N ILE A 102 -2.97 2.33 9.75
CA ILE A 102 -1.98 2.80 10.72
C ILE A 102 -1.70 4.29 10.53
N GLY A 103 -1.49 4.74 9.29
CA GLY A 103 -1.28 6.16 8.99
C GLY A 103 -2.47 7.05 9.38
N ALA A 104 -3.70 6.62 9.10
CA ALA A 104 -4.91 7.35 9.46
C ALA A 104 -5.12 7.42 10.98
N ILE A 105 -4.90 6.31 11.70
CA ILE A 105 -4.97 6.24 13.16
C ILE A 105 -3.91 7.17 13.77
N TYR A 106 -2.67 7.11 13.27
CA TYR A 106 -1.59 7.97 13.73
C TYR A 106 -1.92 9.45 13.51
N PHE A 107 -2.44 9.82 12.34
CA PHE A 107 -2.90 11.17 12.08
C PHE A 107 -4.00 11.60 13.07
N GLY A 108 -5.04 10.79 13.26
CA GLY A 108 -6.15 11.13 14.17
C GLY A 108 -5.72 11.28 15.63
N TYR A 109 -4.80 10.43 16.11
CA TYR A 109 -4.31 10.46 17.48
C TYR A 109 -3.28 11.55 17.76
N PHE A 110 -2.38 11.84 16.81
CA PHE A 110 -1.26 12.75 17.05
C PHE A 110 -1.52 14.18 16.58
N LYS A 111 -2.56 14.45 15.78
CA LYS A 111 -2.97 15.82 15.41
C LYS A 111 -3.21 16.78 16.60
N PRO A 112 -3.85 16.38 17.71
CA PRO A 112 -4.11 17.29 18.83
C PRO A 112 -2.84 17.82 19.51
N TYR A 113 -1.69 17.20 19.23
CA TYR A 113 -0.42 17.47 19.88
C TYR A 113 0.63 18.09 18.94
N MET A 114 0.26 18.37 17.67
CA MET A 114 1.09 19.00 16.64
C MET A 114 0.50 20.35 16.23
#